data_AF-A0A0V0R6F2-F1
#
_entry.id   AF-A0A0V0R6F2-F1
#
_cell.length_a   1.000
_cell.length_b   1.000
_cell.length_c   1.000
_cell.angle_alpha   90.00
_cell.angle_beta   90.00
_cell.angle_gamma   90.00
#
_symmetry.space_group_name_H-M   'P 1'
#
loop_
_entity.id
_entity.type
_entity.pdbx_description
1 polymer ?
#
loop_
_entity_poly.entity_id
_entity_poly.type
_entity_poly.pdbx_seq_one_letter_code
_entity_poly.pdbx_strand_id
1 'polypeptide(L)'
;MSLTAEHDSLCGGINMLKRWDNRFVIDKGERPPYPVIMGNPTFTDVFCNLNKADLGIFLFFGVVGLPIARYSLKFLPSYQEYYRRSLYNMCYTGVMAWGGLFALQNSFYRLRGYVDNGLQWKRKERKLKKYDFSTDFEDNSIWRHFRLRQ
;
A
#
# COMPACT_ATOMS: atom_id res chain seq x y z
N MET A 1 1.97 -19.33 1.48
CA MET A 1 1.57 -18.71 2.76
C MET A 1 1.77 -17.21 2.63
N SER A 2 0.72 -16.40 2.57
CA SER A 2 0.88 -14.95 2.61
C SER A 2 1.24 -14.55 4.05
N LEU A 3 2.40 -13.92 4.27
CA LEU A 3 2.78 -13.36 5.57
C LEU A 3 1.76 -12.28 5.96
N THR A 4 0.73 -12.62 6.73
CA THR A 4 -0.18 -11.67 7.39
C THR A 4 0.38 -11.36 8.75
N ALA A 5 1.07 -10.23 8.87
CA ALA A 5 1.38 -9.67 10.19
C ALA A 5 0.08 -9.10 10.79
N GLU A 6 -0.04 -9.10 12.11
CA GLU A 6 -1.18 -8.47 12.78
C GLU A 6 -1.24 -6.99 12.43
N HIS A 7 -2.44 -6.48 12.15
CA HIS A 7 -2.65 -5.09 11.71
C HIS A 7 -2.18 -4.04 12.73
N ASP A 8 -2.14 -4.39 14.02
CA ASP A 8 -1.66 -3.56 15.13
C ASP A 8 -0.21 -3.84 15.52
N SER A 9 0.50 -4.70 14.80
CA SER A 9 1.93 -4.93 15.03
C SER A 9 2.77 -3.86 14.32
N LEU A 10 4.01 -3.64 14.77
CA LEU A 10 4.97 -2.75 14.07
C LEU A 10 5.20 -3.17 12.61
N CYS A 11 5.12 -4.45 12.31
CA CYS A 11 5.24 -4.98 10.94
C CYS A 11 3.91 -5.00 10.18
N GLY A 12 2.81 -4.55 10.77
CA GLY A 12 1.48 -4.55 10.16
C GLY A 12 1.42 -3.73 8.86
N GLY A 13 2.30 -2.74 8.71
CA GLY A 13 2.42 -1.93 7.49
C GLY A 13 2.81 -2.72 6.24
N ILE A 14 3.45 -3.88 6.41
CA ILE A 14 3.82 -4.79 5.31
C ILE A 14 2.56 -5.30 4.57
N ASN A 15 1.42 -5.38 5.26
CA ASN A 15 0.16 -5.79 4.63
C ASN A 15 -0.27 -4.84 3.50
N MET A 16 0.18 -3.58 3.51
CA MET A 16 -0.10 -2.64 2.43
C MET A 16 0.55 -3.07 1.11
N LEU A 17 1.70 -3.74 1.15
CA LEU A 17 2.41 -4.23 -0.05
C LEU A 17 1.63 -5.30 -0.79
N LYS A 18 0.73 -6.04 -0.11
CA LYS A 18 -0.13 -7.04 -0.75
C LYS A 18 -1.06 -6.45 -1.80
N ARG A 19 -1.34 -5.14 -1.71
CA ARG A 19 -2.17 -4.44 -2.69
C ARG A 19 -1.47 -4.25 -4.04
N TRP A 20 -0.15 -4.33 -4.08
CA TRP A 20 0.58 -4.26 -5.34
C TRP A 20 0.46 -5.57 -6.15
N ASP A 21 -0.11 -6.63 -5.56
CA ASP A 21 -0.49 -7.82 -6.31
C ASP A 21 -1.77 -7.54 -7.12
N ASN A 22 -1.69 -7.72 -8.43
CA ASN A 22 -2.80 -7.50 -9.38
C ASN A 22 -4.05 -8.33 -9.05
N ARG A 23 -3.93 -9.38 -8.23
CA ARG A 23 -5.06 -10.17 -7.73
C ARG A 23 -5.95 -9.42 -6.73
N PHE A 24 -5.49 -8.28 -6.22
CA PHE A 24 -6.22 -7.40 -5.30
C PHE A 24 -6.76 -6.14 -5.97
N VAL A 25 -6.79 -6.07 -7.31
CA VAL A 25 -7.47 -5.00 -8.04
C VAL A 25 -8.97 -5.15 -7.82
N ILE A 26 -9.54 -4.25 -7.03
CA ILE A 26 -10.97 -4.17 -6.75
C ILE A 26 -11.63 -3.47 -7.95
N ASP A 27 -12.48 -4.19 -8.68
CA ASP A 27 -13.25 -3.61 -9.77
C ASP A 27 -14.19 -2.53 -9.22
N LYS A 28 -14.51 -1.49 -10.02
CA LYS A 28 -15.45 -0.43 -9.60
C LYS A 28 -16.80 -1.06 -9.21
N GLY A 29 -17.14 -0.99 -7.93
CA GLY A 29 -18.40 -1.52 -7.37
C GLY A 29 -18.25 -2.81 -6.57
N GLU A 30 -17.09 -3.46 -6.60
CA GLU A 30 -16.80 -4.58 -5.68
C GLU A 30 -16.55 -4.06 -4.26
N ARG A 31 -17.01 -4.81 -3.24
CA ARG A 31 -16.78 -4.38 -1.86
C ARG A 31 -15.30 -4.60 -1.49
N PRO A 32 -14.75 -3.75 -0.62
CA PRO A 32 -13.37 -3.90 -0.18
C PRO A 32 -13.18 -5.19 0.66
N PRO A 33 -11.94 -5.70 0.73
CA PRO A 33 -11.65 -6.99 1.37
C PRO A 33 -12.06 -7.02 2.85
N TYR A 34 -11.96 -5.88 3.54
CA TYR A 34 -12.36 -5.72 4.94
C TYR A 34 -13.55 -4.76 5.07
N PRO A 35 -14.33 -4.86 6.16
CA PRO A 35 -15.41 -3.93 6.47
C PRO A 35 -14.99 -2.47 6.45
N VAL A 36 -15.76 -1.62 5.76
CA VAL A 36 -15.56 -0.17 5.76
C VAL A 36 -15.97 0.37 7.13
N ILE A 37 -15.03 1.00 7.83
CA ILE A 37 -15.30 1.73 9.08
C ILE A 37 -15.88 3.09 8.73
N MET A 38 -15.23 3.80 7.80
CA MET A 38 -15.63 5.14 7.37
C MET A 38 -15.42 5.30 5.85
N GLY A 39 -16.48 5.67 5.13
CA GLY A 39 -16.44 5.77 3.67
C GLY A 39 -15.61 6.95 3.15
N ASN A 40 -15.78 8.11 3.77
CA ASN A 40 -15.12 9.38 3.42
C ASN A 40 -14.44 9.96 4.68
N PRO A 41 -13.27 9.43 5.08
CA PRO A 41 -12.58 9.90 6.28
C PRO A 41 -11.98 11.30 6.07
N THR A 42 -12.12 12.15 7.08
CA THR A 42 -11.46 13.46 7.12
C THR A 42 -9.98 13.32 7.51
N PHE A 43 -9.18 14.37 7.31
CA PHE A 43 -7.79 14.36 7.74
C PHE A 43 -7.64 14.05 9.24
N THR A 44 -8.49 14.63 10.08
CA THR A 44 -8.47 14.39 11.53
C THR A 44 -8.75 12.94 11.88
N ASP A 45 -9.69 12.29 11.16
CA ASP A 45 -10.02 10.87 11.39
C ASP A 45 -8.83 9.97 11.05
N VAL A 46 -8.13 10.26 9.95
CA VAL A 46 -6.94 9.51 9.52
C VAL A 46 -5.81 9.65 10.55
N PHE A 47 -5.58 10.85 11.08
CA PHE A 47 -4.58 11.08 12.12
C PHE A 47 -4.91 10.38 13.44
N CYS A 48 -6.17 10.45 13.88
CA CYS A 48 -6.63 9.77 15.11
C CYS A 48 -6.59 8.24 15.00
N ASN A 49 -6.60 7.68 13.78
CA ASN A 49 -6.57 6.25 13.51
C ASN A 49 -5.15 5.67 13.33
N LEU A 50 -4.10 6.48 13.54
CA LEU A 50 -2.72 5.97 13.50
C LEU A 50 -2.48 4.94 14.62
N ASN A 51 -1.88 3.81 14.27
CA ASN A 51 -1.54 2.73 15.20
C ASN A 51 -0.04 2.39 15.17
N LYS A 52 0.34 1.31 15.85
CA LYS A 52 1.73 0.84 15.89
C LYS A 52 2.27 0.42 14.51
N ALA A 53 1.44 -0.08 13.61
CA ALA A 53 1.87 -0.41 12.25
C ALA A 53 2.29 0.83 11.47
N ASP A 54 1.58 1.95 11.67
CA ASP A 54 1.90 3.23 11.03
C ASP A 54 3.22 3.80 11.57
N LEU A 55 3.46 3.63 12.88
CA LEU A 55 4.75 3.94 13.50
C LEU A 55 5.88 3.03 12.97
N GLY A 56 5.59 1.75 12.73
CA GLY A 56 6.55 0.82 12.13
C GLY A 56 6.96 1.19 10.70
N ILE A 57 6.03 1.68 9.88
CA ILE A 57 6.33 2.25 8.56
C ILE A 57 7.27 3.45 8.71
N PHE A 58 6.94 4.38 9.61
CA PHE A 58 7.76 5.57 9.82
C PHE A 58 9.19 5.21 10.26
N LEU A 59 9.34 4.27 11.19
CA LEU A 59 10.65 3.78 11.64
C LEU A 59 11.42 3.08 10.51
N PHE A 60 10.74 2.28 9.69
CA PHE A 60 11.36 1.63 8.54
C PHE A 60 11.97 2.65 7.58
N PHE A 61 11.23 3.71 7.25
CA PHE A 61 11.74 4.80 6.43
C PHE A 61 12.87 5.60 7.11
N GLY A 62 12.87 5.69 8.45
CA GLY A 62 14.01 6.25 9.19
C GLY A 62 15.28 5.44 9.02
N VAL A 63 15.20 4.12 9.20
CA VAL A 63 16.37 3.24 9.04
C VAL A 63 16.84 3.20 7.59
N VAL A 64 15.92 3.10 6.63
CA VAL A 64 16.23 3.07 5.19
C VAL A 64 16.68 4.45 4.66
N GLY A 65 16.22 5.54 5.29
CA GLY A 65 16.59 6.89 4.90
C GLY A 65 18.06 7.21 5.15
N LEU A 66 18.69 6.62 6.17
CA LEU A 66 20.11 6.83 6.48
C LEU A 66 21.04 6.43 5.31
N PRO A 67 21.00 5.19 4.76
CA PRO A 67 21.85 4.82 3.64
C PRO A 67 21.49 5.59 2.36
N ILE A 68 20.21 5.93 2.13
CA ILE A 68 19.80 6.73 0.96
C ILE A 68 20.40 8.14 1.04
N ALA A 69 20.28 8.81 2.19
CA ALA A 69 20.85 10.13 2.41
C ALA A 69 22.39 10.09 2.38
N ARG A 70 23.01 8.98 2.81
CA ARG A 70 24.46 8.80 2.67
C ARG A 70 24.87 8.62 1.22
N TYR A 71 24.10 7.87 0.43
CA TYR A 71 24.36 7.63 -0.98
C TYR A 71 24.26 8.91 -1.81
N SER A 72 23.35 9.84 -1.48
CA SER A 72 23.24 11.12 -2.18
C SER A 72 24.51 11.99 -2.09
N LEU A 73 25.33 11.81 -1.05
CA LEU A 73 26.60 12.51 -0.88
C LEU A 73 27.71 12.02 -1.81
N LYS A 74 27.56 10.85 -2.45
CA LYS A 74 28.57 10.29 -3.37
C LYS A 74 28.86 11.23 -4.55
N PHE A 75 27.88 12.04 -4.93
CA PHE A 75 27.99 12.97 -6.06
C PHE A 75 28.68 14.30 -5.70
N LEU A 76 29.04 14.52 -4.43
CA LEU A 76 29.67 15.76 -3.94
C LEU A 76 30.95 15.50 -3.14
N PRO A 77 31.99 14.86 -3.71
CA PRO A 77 33.22 14.53 -2.98
C PRO A 77 34.06 15.77 -2.61
N SER A 78 34.06 16.81 -3.46
CA SER A 78 34.95 17.97 -3.32
C SER A 78 34.27 19.24 -2.78
N TYR A 79 33.03 19.13 -2.32
CA TYR A 79 32.25 20.27 -1.81
C TYR A 79 32.50 20.51 -0.32
N GLN A 80 32.36 21.78 0.10
CA GLN A 80 32.46 22.18 1.50
C GLN A 80 31.46 21.40 2.38
N GLU A 81 31.89 21.03 3.58
CA GLU A 81 31.12 20.21 4.54
C GLU A 81 29.71 20.75 4.82
N TYR A 82 29.55 22.08 4.81
CA TYR A 82 28.25 22.72 4.98
C TYR A 82 27.21 22.26 3.94
N TYR A 83 27.58 22.24 2.65
CA TYR A 83 26.68 21.82 1.58
C TYR A 83 26.37 20.32 1.67
N ARG A 84 27.37 19.51 2.04
CA ARG A 84 27.19 18.05 2.23
C ARG A 84 26.19 17.78 3.35
N ARG A 85 26.32 18.48 4.48
CA ARG A 85 25.37 18.36 5.60
C ARG A 85 23.96 18.81 5.21
N SER A 86 23.84 19.92 4.49
CA SER A 86 22.55 20.42 4.02
C SER A 86 21.85 19.41 3.10
N LEU A 87 22.57 18.87 2.10
CA LEU A 87 22.03 17.86 1.21
C LEU A 87 21.64 16.58 1.95
N TYR A 88 22.49 16.10 2.86
CA TYR A 88 22.19 14.93 3.69
C TYR A 88 20.87 15.12 4.45
N ASN A 89 20.75 16.25 5.14
CA ASN A 89 19.56 16.58 5.90
C ASN A 89 18.32 16.69 5.01
N MET A 90 18.43 17.36 3.86
CA MET A 90 17.34 17.48 2.90
C MET A 90 16.88 16.13 2.35
N CYS A 91 17.82 15.25 1.98
CA CYS A 91 17.50 13.91 1.51
C CYS A 91 16.85 13.08 2.62
N TYR A 92 17.42 13.10 3.83
CA TYR A 92 16.91 12.34 4.97
C TYR A 92 15.50 12.80 5.37
N THR A 93 15.28 14.11 5.50
CA THR A 93 13.96 14.67 5.82
C THR A 93 12.96 14.39 4.71
N GLY A 94 13.37 14.43 3.44
CA GLY A 94 12.52 14.03 2.31
C GLY A 94 12.06 12.57 2.42
N VAL A 95 12.96 11.64 2.72
CA VAL A 95 12.61 10.22 2.91
C VAL A 95 11.69 10.03 4.12
N MET A 96 11.96 10.72 5.23
CA MET A 96 11.11 10.69 6.43
C MET A 96 9.70 11.23 6.17
N ALA A 97 9.58 12.33 5.44
CA ALA A 97 8.29 12.89 5.03
C ALA A 97 7.52 11.90 4.16
N TRP A 98 8.21 11.19 3.27
CA TRP A 98 7.62 10.11 2.46
C TRP A 98 7.10 8.96 3.33
N GLY A 99 7.88 8.55 4.33
CA GLY A 99 7.44 7.56 5.31
C GLY A 99 6.19 7.99 6.10
N GLY A 100 6.12 9.27 6.49
CA GLY A 100 4.94 9.84 7.15
C GLY A 100 3.69 9.83 6.27
N LEU A 101 3.83 10.15 4.98
CA LEU A 101 2.71 10.07 4.02
C LEU A 101 2.25 8.63 3.81
N PHE A 102 3.17 7.67 3.74
CA PHE A 102 2.80 6.25 3.68
C PHE A 102 2.08 5.76 4.94
N ALA A 103 2.47 6.23 6.12
CA ALA A 103 1.79 5.93 7.37
C ALA A 103 0.34 6.49 7.37
N LEU A 104 0.13 7.73 6.92
CA LEU A 104 -1.20 8.31 6.77
C LEU A 104 -2.04 7.57 5.72
N GLN A 105 -1.44 7.17 4.61
CA GLN A 105 -2.09 6.38 3.57
C GLN A 105 -2.52 5.01 4.09
N ASN A 106 -1.71 4.36 4.92
CA ASN A 106 -2.05 3.08 5.54
C ASN A 106 -3.25 3.22 6.50
N SER A 107 -3.26 4.25 7.35
CA SER A 107 -4.40 4.58 8.20
C SER A 107 -5.68 4.86 7.38
N PHE A 108 -5.58 5.64 6.30
CA PHE A 108 -6.70 5.92 5.39
C PHE A 108 -7.26 4.63 4.75
N TYR A 109 -6.38 3.72 4.32
CA TYR A 109 -6.80 2.45 3.75
C TYR A 109 -7.41 1.49 4.78
N ARG A 110 -6.98 1.54 6.03
CA ARG A 110 -7.59 0.79 7.14
C ARG A 110 -9.03 1.24 7.38
N LEU A 111 -9.29 2.55 7.40
CA LEU A 111 -10.64 3.11 7.58
C LEU A 111 -11.60 2.71 6.46
N ARG A 112 -11.10 2.65 5.22
CA ARG A 112 -11.90 2.26 4.04
C ARG A 112 -11.94 0.75 3.80
N GLY A 113 -11.32 -0.07 4.66
CA GLY A 113 -11.34 -1.54 4.56
C GLY A 113 -10.47 -2.13 3.45
N TYR A 114 -9.52 -1.36 2.91
CA TYR A 114 -8.56 -1.84 1.89
C TYR A 114 -7.37 -2.58 2.49
N VAL A 115 -7.02 -2.26 3.73
CA VAL A 115 -6.00 -2.94 4.53
C VAL A 115 -6.70 -3.57 5.73
N ASP A 116 -6.09 -4.62 6.27
CA ASP A 116 -6.61 -5.29 7.47
C ASP A 116 -6.81 -4.28 8.60
N ASN A 117 -8.04 -4.26 9.12
CA ASN A 117 -8.49 -3.38 10.18
C ASN A 117 -9.03 -4.16 11.38
N GLY A 118 -8.72 -5.47 11.45
CA GLY A 118 -9.19 -6.36 12.50
C GLY A 118 -10.67 -6.76 12.37
N LEU A 119 -11.39 -6.23 11.39
CA LEU A 119 -12.79 -6.55 11.15
C LEU A 119 -12.93 -7.58 10.02
N GLN A 120 -13.93 -8.45 10.15
CA GLN A 120 -14.28 -9.41 9.10
C GLN A 120 -15.73 -9.23 8.67
N TRP A 121 -15.99 -9.42 7.38
CA TRP A 121 -17.34 -9.39 6.87
C TRP A 121 -18.15 -10.58 7.40
N LYS A 122 -19.25 -10.30 8.11
CA LYS A 122 -20.15 -11.35 8.65
C LYS A 122 -20.74 -12.26 7.58
N ARG A 123 -20.94 -11.76 6.36
CA ARG A 123 -21.41 -12.54 5.22
C ARG A 123 -20.31 -12.63 4.17
N LYS A 124 -19.97 -13.85 3.79
CA LYS A 124 -19.12 -14.11 2.62
C LYS A 124 -19.80 -13.50 1.40
N GLU A 125 -19.06 -12.73 0.61
CA GLU A 125 -19.59 -12.22 -0.65
C GLU A 125 -19.97 -13.40 -1.54
N ARG A 126 -21.20 -13.37 -2.06
CA ARG A 126 -21.46 -14.07 -3.31
C ARG A 126 -20.67 -13.32 -4.36
N LYS A 127 -19.51 -13.86 -4.77
CA LYS A 127 -18.83 -13.42 -5.98
C LYS A 127 -19.86 -13.48 -7.09
N LEU A 128 -20.36 -12.32 -7.50
CA LEU A 128 -21.18 -12.24 -8.70
C LEU A 128 -20.24 -12.67 -9.83
N LYS A 129 -20.53 -13.80 -10.47
CA LYS A 129 -19.85 -14.16 -11.70
C LYS A 129 -20.23 -13.08 -12.71
N LYS A 130 -19.37 -12.06 -12.84
CA LYS A 130 -19.51 -11.05 -13.87
C LYS A 130 -19.55 -11.80 -15.19
N TYR A 131 -20.62 -11.59 -15.94
CA TYR A 131 -20.76 -12.20 -17.25
C TYR A 131 -19.67 -11.60 -18.14
N ASP A 132 -18.73 -12.46 -18.55
CA ASP A 132 -17.63 -12.07 -19.40
C ASP A 132 -18.06 -12.22 -20.86
N PHE A 133 -18.51 -11.10 -21.43
CA PHE A 133 -18.91 -11.02 -22.83
C PHE A 133 -17.80 -11.51 -23.77
N SER A 134 -16.54 -11.31 -23.40
CA SER A 134 -15.37 -11.72 -24.19
C SER A 134 -15.27 -13.23 -24.24
N THR A 135 -15.38 -13.89 -23.09
CA THR A 135 -15.33 -15.37 -23.02
C THR A 135 -16.55 -15.99 -23.71
N ASP A 136 -17.76 -15.44 -23.54
CA ASP A 136 -18.95 -15.99 -24.20
C ASP A 136 -18.95 -15.75 -25.72
N PHE A 137 -18.43 -14.60 -26.19
CA PHE A 137 -18.21 -14.37 -27.62
C PHE A 137 -17.14 -15.29 -28.21
N GLU A 138 -16.04 -15.50 -27.49
CA GLU A 138 -14.98 -16.42 -27.89
C GLU A 138 -15.49 -17.86 -27.97
N ASP A 139 -16.21 -18.34 -26.95
CA ASP A 139 -16.75 -19.69 -26.90
C ASP A 139 -17.77 -19.97 -28.01
N ASN A 140 -18.50 -18.93 -28.46
CA ASN A 140 -19.47 -19.00 -29.54
C ASN A 140 -18.90 -18.64 -30.93
N SER A 141 -17.58 -18.40 -31.06
CA SER A 141 -16.95 -18.04 -32.33
C SER A 141 -15.74 -18.91 -32.69
N ILE A 142 -15.26 -18.74 -33.92
CA ILE A 142 -14.10 -19.48 -34.46
C ILE A 142 -12.81 -19.14 -33.67
N TRP A 143 -12.80 -17.97 -33.00
CA TRP A 143 -11.66 -17.43 -32.26
C TRP A 143 -11.21 -18.30 -31.09
N ARG A 144 -12.08 -19.17 -30.55
CA ARG A 144 -11.72 -20.16 -29.53
C ARG A 144 -10.50 -21.02 -29.89
N HIS A 145 -10.32 -21.33 -31.18
CA HIS A 145 -9.24 -22.20 -31.67
C HIS A 145 -7.88 -21.51 -31.75
N PHE A 146 -7.86 -20.17 -31.74
CA PHE A 146 -6.64 -19.39 -31.87
C PHE A 146 -6.05 -18.94 -30.52
N ARG A 147 -6.67 -19.33 -29.40
CA ARG A 147 -6.21 -18.94 -28.06
C ARG A 147 -4.96 -19.74 -27.66
N LEU A 148 -3.84 -19.05 -27.47
CA LEU A 148 -2.64 -19.61 -26.88
C LEU A 148 -2.97 -20.08 -25.45
N ARG A 149 -2.96 -21.39 -25.21
CA ARG A 149 -3.06 -21.96 -23.86
C ARG A 149 -1.76 -21.66 -23.12
N GLN A 150 -1.80 -20.74 -22.17
CA GLN A 150 -0.77 -20.58 -21.12
C GLN A 150 -1.17 -21.37 -19.88
#